data_AF-A0A0D6LS44-F1
#
_entry.id   AF-A0A0D6LS44-F1
#
_cell.length_a   1.000
_cell.length_b   1.000
_cell.length_c   1.000
_cell.angle_alpha   90.00
_cell.angle_beta   90.00
_cell.angle_gamma   90.00
#
_symmetry.space_group_name_H-M   'P 1'
#
loop_
_entity.id
_entity.type
_entity.pdbx_description
1 polymer ?
#
loop_
_entity_poly.entity_id
_entity_poly.type
_entity_poly.pdbx_seq_one_letter_code
_entity_poly.pdbx_strand_id
1 'polypeptide(L)' 'MIAKSSIVVCEGGTAELVCPRGMVISIALANYGRYSARVCYENDDLDDVVPMTQCHNPRTMPTLRKRSVYLVLTR' A
#
# COMPACT_ATOMS: atom_id res chain seq x y z
N MET A 1 -8.24 -7.29 -20.48
CA MET A 1 -8.51 -7.89 -19.15
C MET A 1 -7.87 -6.99 -18.09
N ILE A 2 -8.53 -6.76 -16.95
CA ILE A 2 -7.95 -5.98 -15.84
C ILE A 2 -7.37 -6.98 -14.84
N ALA A 3 -6.05 -6.98 -14.65
CA ALA A 3 -5.41 -7.75 -13.58
C ALA A 3 -5.53 -6.98 -12.26
N LYS A 4 -6.06 -7.62 -11.22
CA LYS A 4 -6.12 -7.06 -9.86
C LYS A 4 -4.98 -7.64 -9.02
N SER A 5 -4.26 -6.77 -8.32
CA SER A 5 -3.23 -7.15 -7.35
C SER A 5 -3.34 -6.25 -6.13
N SER A 6 -2.98 -6.77 -4.96
CA SER A 6 -2.83 -6.02 -3.72
C SER A 6 -1.48 -6.34 -3.10
N ILE A 7 -0.90 -5.35 -2.43
CA ILE A 7 0.36 -5.48 -1.71
C ILE A 7 0.24 -4.78 -0.37
N VAL A 8 0.85 -5.36 0.65
CA VAL A 8 1.02 -4.75 1.97
C VAL A 8 2.52 -4.62 2.21
N VAL A 9 2.97 -3.43 2.57
CA VAL A 9 4.37 -3.14 2.88
C VAL A 9 4.41 -2.41 4.21
N CYS A 10 5.27 -2.89 5.09
CA CYS A 10 5.48 -2.31 6.41
C CYS A 10 6.35 -1.05 6.34
N GLU A 11 6.32 -0.24 7.39
CA GLU A 11 7.12 0.97 7.47
C GLU A 11 8.62 0.66 7.25
N GLY A 12 9.30 1.50 6.47
CA GLY A 12 10.69 1.27 6.04
C GLY A 12 10.85 0.34 4.83
N GLY A 13 9.83 -0.45 4.48
CA GLY A 13 9.84 -1.30 3.29
C GLY A 13 9.59 -0.54 1.98
N THR A 14 9.97 -1.17 0.86
CA THR A 14 9.70 -0.65 -0.49
C THR A 14 8.68 -1.51 -1.22
N ALA A 15 7.69 -0.88 -1.84
CA ALA A 15 6.68 -1.55 -2.67
C ALA A 15 7.04 -1.42 -4.15
N GLU A 16 7.19 -2.55 -4.84
CA GLU A 16 7.28 -2.57 -6.30
C GLU A 16 5.94 -2.93 -6.93
N LEU A 17 5.42 -2.04 -7.78
CA LEU A 17 4.22 -2.28 -8.55
C LEU A 17 4.62 -2.58 -10.00
N VAL A 18 4.20 -3.74 -10.50
CA VAL A 18 4.53 -4.19 -11.85
C VAL A 18 3.26 -4.59 -12.57
N CYS A 19 3.16 -4.19 -13.84
CA CYS A 19 2.17 -4.71 -14.77
C CYS A 19 2.86 -5.24 -16.03
N PRO A 20 2.22 -6.15 -16.77
CA PRO A 20 2.72 -6.61 -18.07
C PRO A 20 2.99 -5.45 -19.04
N ARG A 21 3.84 -5.68 -20.04
CA ARG A 21 4.09 -4.70 -21.11
C ARG A 21 2.78 -4.33 -21.81
N GLY A 22 2.65 -3.05 -22.15
CA GLY A 22 1.44 -2.51 -22.78
C GLY A 22 0.27 -2.28 -21.80
N MET A 23 0.48 -2.49 -20.50
CA MET A 23 -0.49 -2.14 -19.46
C MET A 23 0.00 -0.97 -18.61
N VAL A 24 -0.93 -0.32 -17.92
CA VAL A 24 -0.64 0.76 -16.98
C VAL A 24 -1.17 0.41 -15.59
N ILE A 25 -0.50 0.93 -14.57
CA ILE A 25 -0.93 0.79 -13.18
C ILE A 25 -2.02 1.82 -12.89
N SER A 26 -3.16 1.34 -12.39
CA SER A 26 -4.23 2.19 -11.86
C SER A 26 -4.50 1.83 -10.41
N ILE A 27 -4.29 2.79 -9.50
CA ILE A 27 -4.49 2.59 -8.06
C ILE A 27 -5.98 2.72 -7.73
N ALA A 28 -6.61 1.59 -7.42
CA ALA A 28 -8.01 1.54 -7.00
C ALA A 28 -8.22 2.02 -5.56
N LEU A 29 -7.36 1.57 -4.64
CA LEU A 29 -7.42 1.88 -3.21
C LEU A 29 -6.01 1.82 -2.61
N ALA A 30 -5.69 2.73 -1.70
CA ALA A 30 -4.46 2.70 -0.93
C ALA A 30 -4.59 3.51 0.36
N ASN A 31 -3.92 3.04 1.42
CA ASN A 31 -3.76 3.76 2.68
C ASN A 31 -2.34 3.56 3.23
N TYR A 32 -1.70 4.64 3.64
CA TYR A 32 -0.55 4.59 4.55
C TYR A 32 -1.08 4.81 5.96
N GLY A 33 -0.97 3.79 6.81
CA GLY A 33 -1.56 3.77 8.14
C GLY A 33 -1.79 2.34 8.60
N ARG A 34 -2.80 2.12 9.44
CA ARG A 34 -3.05 0.83 10.09
C ARG A 34 -4.54 0.61 10.31
N TYR A 35 -5.04 -0.49 9.72
CA TYR A 35 -6.40 -1.01 9.91
C TYR A 35 -6.45 -2.40 10.54
N SER A 36 -5.29 -3.01 10.80
CA SER A 36 -5.19 -4.33 11.42
C SER A 36 -4.11 -4.31 12.50
N ALA A 37 -4.42 -4.88 13.65
CA ALA A 37 -3.48 -5.10 14.74
C ALA A 37 -2.41 -6.14 14.37
N ARG A 38 -2.71 -7.06 13.45
CA ARG A 38 -1.84 -8.20 13.10
C ARG A 38 -0.87 -7.92 11.97
N VAL A 39 -1.18 -6.96 11.10
CA VAL A 39 -0.36 -6.66 9.92
C VAL A 39 0.83 -5.82 10.34
N CYS A 40 2.06 -6.17 9.93
CA CYS A 40 3.26 -5.41 10.29
C CYS A 40 3.43 -5.23 11.80
N TYR A 41 3.16 -6.30 12.55
CA TYR A 41 3.37 -6.39 13.99
C TYR A 41 4.01 -7.75 14.23
N GLU A 42 5.20 -7.76 14.83
CA GLU A 42 6.03 -8.97 14.98
C GLU A 42 5.82 -9.69 16.31
N ASN A 43 5.18 -9.04 17.29
CA ASN A 43 4.94 -9.64 18.60
C ASN A 43 3.62 -10.42 18.58
N ASP A 44 3.68 -11.71 18.91
CA ASP A 44 2.50 -12.58 19.02
C ASP A 44 1.63 -12.23 20.25
N ASP A 45 2.19 -11.50 21.22
CA ASP A 45 1.53 -11.06 22.45
C ASP A 45 0.68 -9.80 22.22
N LEU A 46 -0.36 -9.93 21.40
CA LEU A 46 -1.36 -8.87 21.16
C LEU A 46 -2.29 -8.61 22.37
N ASP A 47 -2.11 -9.35 23.47
CA ASP A 47 -3.02 -9.34 24.62
C ASP A 47 -2.83 -8.12 25.54
N ASP A 48 -1.64 -7.52 25.59
CA ASP A 48 -1.34 -6.39 26.49
C ASP A 48 -1.47 -5.01 25.84
N VAL A 49 -1.23 -4.91 24.52
CA VAL A 49 -1.29 -3.64 23.79
C VAL A 49 -1.90 -3.85 22.42
N VAL A 50 -3.18 -3.48 22.27
CA VAL A 50 -3.83 -3.44 20.95
C VAL A 50 -3.29 -2.24 20.17
N PRO A 51 -2.61 -2.44 19.01
CA PRO A 51 -2.15 -1.35 18.18
C PRO A 51 -3.32 -0.52 17.64
N MET A 52 -3.14 0.79 17.46
CA MET A 52 -4.16 1.67 16.87
C MET A 52 -4.56 1.19 15.46
N THR A 53 -5.82 0.77 15.29
CA THR A 53 -6.35 0.22 14.03
C THR A 53 -7.22 1.19 13.23
N GLN A 54 -7.24 2.48 13.59
CA GLN A 54 -7.99 3.51 12.87
C GLN A 54 -7.08 4.60 12.30
N CYS A 55 -5.84 4.23 11.98
CA CYS A 55 -4.85 5.15 11.44
C CYS A 55 -4.97 5.21 9.91
N HIS A 56 -5.30 6.39 9.38
CA HIS A 56 -5.48 6.61 7.96
C HIS A 56 -4.82 7.91 7.52
N ASN A 57 -4.26 7.91 6.31
CA ASN A 57 -3.67 9.11 5.72
C ASN A 57 -4.42 9.49 4.43
N PRO A 58 -5.23 10.56 4.44
CA PRO A 58 -6.00 10.98 3.26
C PRO A 58 -5.10 11.44 2.10
N ARG A 59 -3.81 11.73 2.35
CA ARG A 59 -2.85 12.07 1.28
C ARG A 59 -2.25 10.86 0.59
N THR A 60 -2.52 9.64 1.02
CA THR A 60 -1.97 8.42 0.39
C THR A 60 -2.36 8.34 -1.08
N MET A 61 -3.67 8.40 -1.37
CA MET A 61 -4.20 8.29 -2.73
C MET A 61 -3.66 9.38 -3.68
N PRO A 62 -3.71 10.69 -3.36
CA PRO A 62 -3.16 11.71 -4.26
C PRO A 62 -1.65 11.58 -4.43
N THR A 63 -0.91 11.13 -3.42
CA THR A 63 0.54 10.92 -3.52
C THR A 63 0.87 9.76 -4.46
N LEU A 64 0.21 8.61 -4.29
CA LEU A 64 0.45 7.44 -5.14
C LEU A 64 -0.02 7.64 -6.57
N ARG A 65 -1.13 8.35 -6.80
CA ARG A 65 -1.58 8.69 -8.15
C ARG A 65 -0.55 9.56 -8.88
N LYS A 66 0.02 10.57 -8.22
CA LYS A 66 1.08 11.40 -8.81
C LYS A 66 2.35 10.59 -9.13
N ARG A 67 2.77 9.70 -8.23
CA ARG A 67 3.98 8.89 -8.41
C ARG A 67 3.82 7.74 -9.41
N SER A 68 2.64 7.11 -9.47
CA SER A 68 2.36 6.02 -10.42
C SER A 68 2.37 6.50 -11.87
N VAL A 69 1.94 7.75 -12.12
CA VAL A 69 2.05 8.38 -13.45
C VAL A 69 3.51 8.52 -13.87
N TYR A 70 4.41 8.88 -12.95
CA TYR A 70 5.83 8.99 -13.25
C TYR A 70 6.48 7.65 -13.62
N LEU A 71 6.01 6.56 -12.99
CA LEU A 71 6.47 5.19 -13.28
C LEU A 71 6.01 4.69 -14.66
N VAL A 72 4.88 5.22 -15.16
CA VAL A 72 4.40 4.95 -16.53
C VAL A 72 5.17 5.76 -17.58
N LEU A 73 5.68 6.95 -17.25
CA LEU A 73 6.41 7.82 -18.20
C LEU A 73 7.91 7.47 -18.31
N THR A 74 8.44 6.62 -17.42
CA THR A 74 9.87 6.27 -17.34
C THR A 74 10.18 4.83 -17.76
N ARG A 75 9.21 4.12 -18.35
CA ARG A 75 9.38 2.78 -18.96
C ARG A 75 8.99 2.77 -20.43
#